data_AF-U6GI81-F1
#
_entry.id   AF-U6GI81-F1
#
_cell.length_a   1.000
_cell.length_b   1.000
_cell.length_c   1.000
_cell.angle_alpha   90.00
_cell.angle_beta   90.00
_cell.angle_gamma   90.00
#
_symmetry.space_group_name_H-M   'P 1'
#
loop_
_entity.id
_entity.type
_entity.pdbx_description
1 polymer ?
#
loop_
_entity_poly.entity_id
_entity_poly.type
_entity_poly.pdbx_seq_one_letter_code
_entity_poly.pdbx_strand_id
1 'polypeptide(L)'
;MEAFGASQMQALADLLCPDTADDAAFIGETKGRHINPQKTEKYKSRAKPNFRVKTKVGKIDEFQIWTEEDLIEGATFKQLKDNRVEPKYETFEDRVVVDSPRHRLNLPLAYAVDSDKGTGKWLAPTNCLVLRLPIKRKIEYVHV
;
A
#
# COMPACT_ATOMS: atom_id res chain seq x y z
N MET A 1 -23.31 30.74 -8.14
CA MET A 1 -22.65 29.91 -7.13
C MET A 1 -23.71 29.54 -6.12
N GLU A 2 -24.27 28.35 -6.22
CA GLU A 2 -25.28 27.86 -5.28
C GLU A 2 -24.58 27.58 -3.94
N ALA A 3 -24.96 28.31 -2.90
CA ALA A 3 -24.45 28.09 -1.57
C ALA A 3 -25.05 26.80 -1.02
N PHE A 4 -24.20 25.84 -0.61
CA PHE A 4 -24.67 24.64 0.08
C PHE A 4 -25.40 25.05 1.35
N GLY A 5 -26.70 24.78 1.40
CA GLY A 5 -27.55 25.11 2.54
C GLY A 5 -27.17 24.27 3.76
N ALA A 6 -27.38 24.82 4.96
CA ALA A 6 -27.09 24.13 6.23
C ALA A 6 -27.65 22.69 6.29
N SER A 7 -28.79 22.45 5.63
CA SER A 7 -29.43 21.13 5.52
C SER A 7 -28.59 20.08 4.79
N GLN A 8 -27.79 20.49 3.79
CA GLN A 8 -26.93 19.58 3.01
C GLN A 8 -25.67 19.23 3.79
N MET A 9 -25.15 20.16 4.59
CA MET A 9 -24.03 19.88 5.49
C MET A 9 -24.44 18.98 6.66
N GLN A 10 -25.67 19.13 7.16
CA GLN A 10 -26.20 18.25 8.22
C GLN A 10 -26.34 16.80 7.74
N ALA A 11 -26.83 16.56 6.52
CA ALA A 11 -26.95 15.21 5.96
C ALA A 11 -25.59 14.50 5.82
N LEU A 12 -24.52 15.24 5.52
CA LEU A 12 -23.15 14.70 5.50
C LEU A 12 -22.64 14.40 6.91
N ALA A 13 -22.97 15.24 7.89
CA ALA A 13 -22.59 15.02 9.28
C ALA A 13 -23.24 13.75 9.85
N ASP A 14 -24.54 13.52 9.58
CA ASP A 14 -25.26 12.33 10.04
C ASP A 14 -24.73 11.03 9.38
N LEU A 15 -24.21 11.11 8.14
CA LEU A 15 -23.58 9.97 7.46
C LEU A 15 -22.17 9.66 8.00
N LEU A 16 -21.42 10.69 8.39
CA LEU A 16 -20.05 10.57 8.88
C LEU A 16 -19.98 10.24 10.38
N CYS A 17 -21.03 10.54 11.13
CA CYS A 17 -21.11 10.35 12.58
C CYS A 17 -22.38 9.54 12.98
N PRO A 18 -22.46 8.24 12.68
CA PRO A 18 -23.61 7.41 13.07
C PRO A 18 -23.75 7.16 14.58
N ASP A 19 -22.84 7.67 15.43
CA ASP A 19 -22.78 7.38 16.86
C ASP A 19 -23.02 8.62 17.73
N THR A 20 -24.25 9.13 17.80
CA THR A 20 -24.60 10.03 18.92
C THR A 20 -26.07 9.98 19.38
N ALA A 21 -26.78 8.91 19.06
CA ALA A 21 -28.10 8.69 19.64
C ALA A 21 -28.41 7.18 19.73
N ASP A 22 -27.87 6.51 20.74
CA ASP A 22 -28.60 5.50 21.55
C ASP A 22 -27.70 4.89 22.67
N ASP A 23 -27.12 5.75 23.53
CA ASP A 23 -26.63 5.32 24.85
C ASP A 23 -27.77 5.37 25.88
N ALA A 24 -28.83 4.59 25.67
CA ALA A 24 -29.89 4.43 26.68
C ALA A 24 -30.77 3.17 26.49
N ALA A 25 -30.17 1.98 26.47
CA ALA A 25 -30.70 0.77 27.14
C ALA A 25 -29.98 -0.51 26.68
N PHE A 26 -29.01 -0.98 27.47
CA PHE A 26 -28.84 -2.42 27.65
C PHE A 26 -28.54 -2.71 29.13
N ILE A 27 -29.63 -2.89 29.89
CA ILE A 27 -29.61 -3.39 31.26
C ILE A 27 -29.16 -4.85 31.21
N GLY A 28 -28.12 -5.23 31.98
CA GLY A 28 -27.91 -6.64 32.31
C GLY A 28 -26.48 -7.09 32.63
N GLU A 29 -26.01 -6.75 33.84
CA GLU A 29 -25.02 -7.50 34.65
C GLU A 29 -23.56 -7.68 34.19
N THR A 30 -22.71 -6.95 34.92
CA THR A 30 -21.32 -7.26 35.22
C THR A 30 -21.13 -8.67 35.81
N LYS A 31 -20.34 -9.52 35.13
CA LYS A 31 -19.41 -10.44 35.80
C LYS A 31 -18.07 -10.44 35.08
N GLY A 32 -17.08 -9.80 35.70
CA GLY A 32 -15.69 -9.99 35.36
C GLY A 32 -15.32 -11.47 35.50
N ARG A 33 -14.80 -12.05 34.42
CA ARG A 33 -14.07 -13.32 34.47
C ARG A 33 -12.69 -13.11 33.88
N HIS A 34 -11.73 -13.10 34.79
CA HIS A 34 -10.30 -13.27 34.58
C HIS A 34 -10.04 -14.42 33.59
N ILE A 35 -9.61 -14.12 32.36
CA ILE A 35 -9.20 -15.13 31.39
C ILE A 35 -7.72 -15.43 31.65
N ASN A 36 -7.51 -16.56 32.31
CA ASN A 36 -6.22 -17.23 32.45
C ASN A 36 -5.78 -17.76 31.06
N PRO A 37 -4.50 -17.72 30.66
CA PRO A 37 -4.06 -18.23 29.37
C PRO A 37 -3.94 -19.75 29.44
N GLN A 38 -5.02 -20.48 29.17
CA GLN A 38 -4.99 -21.93 29.00
C GLN A 38 -5.13 -22.30 27.52
N LYS A 39 -4.01 -22.77 26.98
CA LYS A 39 -3.83 -23.72 25.86
C LYS A 39 -4.86 -23.65 24.73
N THR A 40 -4.45 -23.07 23.61
CA THR A 40 -5.10 -23.26 22.31
C THR A 40 -4.94 -24.72 21.86
N GLU A 41 -5.88 -25.58 22.25
CA GLU A 41 -6.04 -26.87 21.58
C GLU A 41 -6.46 -26.62 20.13
N LYS A 42 -5.60 -27.07 19.22
CA LYS A 42 -5.77 -26.92 17.77
C LYS A 42 -7.03 -27.68 17.35
N TYR A 43 -8.12 -26.96 17.11
CA TYR A 43 -9.29 -27.51 16.43
C TYR A 43 -8.90 -27.93 15.01
N LYS A 44 -8.51 -29.19 14.83
CA LYS A 44 -8.30 -29.78 13.52
C LYS A 44 -9.66 -30.16 12.98
N SER A 45 -10.22 -29.32 12.11
CA SER A 45 -11.42 -29.65 11.35
C SER A 45 -11.23 -30.99 10.63
N ARG A 46 -12.05 -31.99 10.98
CA ARG A 46 -12.09 -33.32 10.36
C ARG A 46 -12.89 -33.36 9.05
N ALA A 47 -13.33 -32.20 8.55
CA ALA A 47 -14.05 -32.11 7.28
C ALA A 47 -13.11 -32.46 6.13
N LYS A 48 -13.49 -33.47 5.33
CA LYS A 48 -12.77 -33.78 4.10
C LYS A 48 -12.95 -32.60 3.13
N PRO A 49 -11.87 -32.03 2.58
CA PRO A 49 -11.98 -30.95 1.62
C PRO A 49 -12.67 -31.49 0.36
N ASN A 50 -13.94 -31.11 0.17
CA ASN A 50 -14.76 -31.55 -0.97
C ASN A 50 -14.39 -30.87 -2.29
N PHE A 51 -13.40 -29.99 -2.28
CA PHE A 51 -13.03 -29.19 -3.44
C PHE A 51 -11.52 -29.15 -3.60
N ARG A 52 -11.02 -29.73 -4.69
CA ARG A 52 -9.61 -29.61 -5.10
C ARG A 52 -9.54 -28.59 -6.22
N VAL A 53 -9.17 -27.36 -5.88
CA VAL A 53 -8.84 -26.34 -6.89
C VAL A 53 -7.50 -26.72 -7.49
N LYS A 54 -7.48 -27.05 -8.79
CA LYS A 54 -6.24 -27.12 -9.56
C LYS A 54 -5.95 -25.72 -10.09
N THR A 55 -5.11 -24.96 -9.41
CA THR A 55 -4.54 -23.75 -10.01
C THR A 55 -3.50 -24.20 -11.03
N LYS A 56 -3.73 -23.91 -12.32
CA LYS A 56 -2.65 -23.88 -13.30
C LYS A 56 -1.81 -22.66 -12.94
N VAL A 57 -0.75 -22.87 -12.16
CA VAL A 57 0.30 -21.88 -12.00
C VAL A 57 1.05 -21.87 -13.33
N GLY A 58 0.59 -21.04 -14.27
CA GLY A 58 1.41 -20.67 -15.41
C GLY A 58 2.69 -20.05 -14.87
N LYS A 59 3.81 -20.25 -15.57
CA LYS A 59 5.05 -19.50 -15.32
C LYS A 59 4.82 -18.04 -15.73
N ILE A 60 3.99 -17.33 -14.98
CA ILE A 60 3.96 -15.90 -14.98
C ILE A 60 5.02 -15.54 -13.95
N ASP A 61 6.14 -14.97 -14.40
CA ASP A 61 7.19 -14.46 -13.54
C ASP A 61 6.51 -13.64 -12.44
N GLU A 62 6.58 -14.13 -11.19
CA GLU A 62 5.80 -13.66 -10.04
C GLU A 62 6.11 -12.20 -9.64
N PHE A 63 6.97 -11.52 -10.41
CA PHE A 63 7.40 -10.14 -10.24
C PHE A 63 6.97 -9.22 -11.39
N GLN A 64 6.31 -9.73 -12.42
CA GLN A 64 5.85 -8.95 -13.56
C GLN A 64 4.41 -8.47 -13.32
N ILE A 65 4.26 -7.60 -12.32
CA ILE A 65 2.96 -6.99 -11.94
C ILE A 65 2.50 -5.99 -13.02
N TRP A 66 3.41 -5.48 -13.85
CA TRP A 66 3.12 -4.56 -14.95
C TRP A 66 3.96 -4.95 -16.16
N THR A 67 3.34 -5.06 -17.33
CA THR A 67 4.07 -5.12 -18.60
C THR A 67 4.35 -3.70 -19.11
N GLU A 68 5.40 -3.51 -19.93
CA GLU A 68 5.68 -2.18 -20.53
C GLU A 68 4.52 -1.69 -21.40
N GLU A 69 3.69 -2.61 -21.90
CA GLU A 69 2.49 -2.36 -22.69
C GLU A 69 1.32 -1.84 -21.83
N ASP A 70 1.16 -2.35 -20.60
CA ASP A 70 0.18 -1.84 -19.62
C ASP A 70 0.49 -0.40 -19.16
N LEU A 71 1.70 0.09 -19.39
CA LEU A 71 2.10 1.47 -19.11
C LEU A 71 1.62 2.47 -20.17
N ILE A 72 1.07 2.03 -21.30
CA ILE A 72 0.89 2.91 -22.48
C ILE A 72 -0.52 3.51 -22.58
N GLU A 73 -1.58 2.91 -22.06
CA GLU A 73 -2.94 3.31 -22.46
C GLU A 73 -3.91 3.51 -21.30
N GLY A 74 -3.79 4.66 -20.66
CA GLY A 74 -4.85 5.22 -19.82
C GLY A 74 -4.99 6.70 -20.10
N ALA A 75 -5.95 7.06 -20.95
CA ALA A 75 -6.42 8.41 -21.30
C ALA A 75 -5.30 9.46 -21.46
N THR A 76 -5.04 9.90 -22.70
CA THR A 76 -4.26 11.12 -22.97
C THR A 76 -5.02 12.34 -22.44
N PHE A 77 -4.92 12.57 -21.13
CA PHE A 77 -5.39 13.77 -20.48
C PHE A 77 -4.49 14.89 -20.99
N LYS A 78 -5.08 15.89 -21.65
CA LYS A 78 -4.34 17.10 -22.04
C LYS A 78 -3.82 17.71 -20.75
N GLN A 79 -2.53 17.50 -20.48
CA GLN A 79 -1.84 17.92 -19.28
C GLN A 79 -1.95 19.45 -19.19
N LEU A 80 -2.97 19.92 -18.46
CA LEU A 80 -3.06 21.32 -18.04
C LEU A 80 -1.74 21.61 -17.36
N LYS A 81 -0.99 22.62 -17.85
CA LYS A 81 0.34 23.02 -17.39
C LYS A 81 0.52 22.74 -15.90
N ASP A 82 1.16 21.62 -15.59
CA ASP A 82 1.39 21.22 -14.22
C ASP A 82 2.61 21.99 -13.72
N ASN A 83 2.39 22.98 -12.85
CA ASN A 83 3.45 23.82 -12.29
C ASN A 83 4.16 23.15 -11.09
N ARG A 84 3.96 21.85 -10.88
CA ARG A 84 4.61 21.13 -9.79
C ARG A 84 6.11 20.97 -10.08
N VAL A 85 6.91 21.29 -9.08
CA VAL A 85 8.37 21.13 -9.14
C VAL A 85 8.69 19.65 -9.00
N GLU A 86 9.41 19.10 -9.98
CA GLU A 86 9.88 17.71 -9.94
C GLU A 86 10.80 17.50 -8.74
N PRO A 87 10.56 16.46 -7.92
CA PRO A 87 11.43 16.16 -6.79
C PRO A 87 12.79 15.64 -7.28
N LYS A 88 13.86 16.07 -6.64
CA LYS A 88 15.21 15.59 -6.89
C LYS A 88 15.44 14.32 -6.06
N TYR A 89 16.17 13.36 -6.60
CA TYR A 89 16.55 12.17 -5.85
C TYR A 89 18.01 11.82 -6.09
N GLU A 90 18.65 11.32 -5.04
CA GLU A 90 20.02 10.81 -5.07
C GLU A 90 20.00 9.40 -4.47
N THR A 91 20.60 8.46 -5.20
CA THR A 91 20.71 7.06 -4.76
C THR A 91 22.13 6.79 -4.32
N PHE A 92 22.29 6.35 -3.08
CA PHE A 92 23.55 5.87 -2.52
C PHE A 92 23.47 4.36 -2.31
N GLU A 93 24.60 3.73 -1.99
CA GLU A 93 24.67 2.29 -1.77
C GLU A 93 23.80 1.83 -0.59
N ASP A 94 23.75 2.60 0.49
CA ASP A 94 23.08 2.25 1.75
C ASP A 94 21.79 3.03 2.01
N ARG A 95 21.47 4.05 1.20
CA ARG A 95 20.33 4.94 1.44
C ARG A 95 19.86 5.63 0.16
N VAL A 96 18.63 6.13 0.20
CA VAL A 96 18.06 6.98 -0.84
C VAL A 96 17.66 8.31 -0.22
N VAL A 97 18.09 9.40 -0.84
CA VAL A 97 17.69 10.75 -0.44
C VAL A 97 16.75 11.29 -1.50
N VAL A 98 15.55 11.68 -1.10
CA VAL A 98 14.58 12.35 -1.96
C VAL A 98 14.34 13.74 -1.41
N ASP A 99 14.61 14.75 -2.22
CA ASP A 99 14.42 16.14 -1.89
C ASP A 99 13.26 16.72 -2.71
N SER A 100 12.19 17.08 -1.99
CA SER A 100 11.03 17.75 -2.55
C SER A 100 10.93 19.16 -1.96
N PRO A 101 10.27 20.13 -2.62
CA PRO A 101 10.22 21.52 -2.16
C PRO A 101 9.74 21.73 -0.71
N ARG A 102 8.96 20.77 -0.18
CA ARG A 102 8.43 20.82 1.18
C ARG A 102 9.07 19.82 2.15
N HIS A 103 9.66 18.74 1.64
CA HIS A 103 10.09 17.62 2.48
C HIS A 103 11.36 17.00 1.94
N ARG A 104 12.25 16.64 2.86
CA ARG A 104 13.43 15.83 2.58
C ARG A 104 13.29 14.48 3.24
N LEU A 105 13.34 13.42 2.45
CA LEU A 105 13.31 12.04 2.90
C LEU A 105 14.71 11.44 2.79
N ASN A 106 15.14 10.77 3.85
CA ASN A 106 16.38 9.99 3.87
C ASN A 106 16.02 8.57 4.31
N LEU A 107 15.97 7.67 3.34
CA LEU A 107 15.50 6.30 3.52
C LEU A 107 16.70 5.35 3.55
N PRO A 108 17.03 4.74 4.69
CA PRO A 108 18.06 3.71 4.74
C PRO A 108 17.56 2.45 4.00
N LEU A 109 18.45 1.85 3.21
CA LEU A 109 18.21 0.61 2.49
C LEU A 109 18.78 -0.57 3.27
N ALA A 110 18.03 -1.66 3.35
CA ALA A 110 18.48 -2.88 4.02
C ALA A 110 19.60 -3.62 3.26
N TYR A 111 19.79 -3.31 1.97
CA TYR A 111 20.76 -3.96 1.10
C TYR A 111 21.50 -2.94 0.26
N ALA A 112 22.77 -3.23 -0.03
CA ALA A 112 23.59 -2.45 -0.93
C ALA A 112 22.99 -2.44 -2.35
N VAL A 113 22.78 -1.24 -2.91
CA VAL A 113 22.27 -1.05 -4.27
C VAL A 113 23.33 -0.46 -5.20
N ASP A 114 23.15 -0.68 -6.50
CA ASP A 114 23.99 -0.05 -7.52
C ASP A 114 23.46 1.35 -7.84
N SER A 115 24.21 2.39 -7.43
CA SER A 115 23.86 3.80 -7.69
C SER A 115 23.75 4.10 -9.18
N ASP A 116 24.57 3.43 -9.99
CA ASP A 116 24.76 3.77 -11.40
C ASP A 116 23.70 3.15 -12.32
N LYS A 117 23.02 2.11 -11.85
CA LYS A 117 22.02 1.35 -12.62
C LYS A 117 20.58 1.58 -12.16
N GLY A 118 20.39 2.43 -11.16
CA GLY A 118 19.05 2.78 -10.69
C GLY A 118 18.29 3.58 -11.75
N THR A 119 17.01 3.28 -11.95
CA THR A 119 16.12 4.11 -12.78
C THR A 119 15.08 4.79 -11.88
N GLY A 120 14.77 6.06 -12.17
CA GLY A 120 13.75 6.82 -11.47
C GLY A 120 12.84 7.53 -12.44
N LYS A 121 11.52 7.46 -12.20
CA LYS A 121 10.51 8.15 -13.00
C LYS A 121 9.56 8.89 -12.09
N TRP A 122 9.44 10.19 -12.28
CA TRP A 122 8.39 11.00 -11.66
C TRP A 122 7.10 10.83 -12.46
N LEU A 123 6.04 10.39 -11.78
CA LEU A 123 4.70 10.32 -12.33
C LEU A 123 3.92 11.55 -11.84
N ALA A 124 3.97 12.63 -12.63
CA ALA A 124 3.18 13.84 -12.40
C ALA A 124 1.68 13.58 -12.13
N PRO A 125 0.95 12.71 -12.87
CA PRO A 125 -0.48 12.52 -12.64
C PRO A 125 -0.80 11.97 -11.25
N THR A 126 0.05 11.10 -10.71
CA THR A 126 -0.16 10.46 -9.39
C THR A 126 0.65 11.13 -8.28
N ASN A 127 1.56 12.04 -8.61
CA ASN A 127 2.53 12.62 -7.68
C ASN A 127 3.38 11.56 -6.97
N CYS A 128 3.75 10.52 -7.71
CA CYS A 128 4.55 9.43 -7.19
C CYS A 128 5.92 9.40 -7.85
N LEU A 129 6.97 9.31 -7.04
CA LEU A 129 8.32 9.00 -7.52
C LEU A 129 8.49 7.49 -7.48
N VAL A 130 8.70 6.87 -8.65
CA VAL A 130 8.96 5.43 -8.77
C VAL A 130 10.45 5.24 -8.98
N LEU A 131 11.09 4.51 -8.07
CA LEU A 131 12.52 4.19 -8.13
C LEU A 131 12.71 2.67 -8.25
N ARG A 132 13.52 2.25 -9.22
CA ARG A 132 13.93 0.86 -9.42
C ARG A 132 15.42 0.76 -9.15
N LEU A 133 15.78 0.15 -8.03
CA LEU A 133 17.16 0.05 -7.56
C LEU A 133 17.64 -1.40 -7.58
N PRO A 134 18.61 -1.76 -8.43
CA PRO A 134 19.15 -3.11 -8.48
C PRO A 134 20.05 -3.38 -7.28
N ILE A 135 19.79 -4.49 -6.59
CA ILE A 135 20.52 -4.88 -5.38
C ILE A 135 21.82 -5.61 -5.78
N LYS A 136 22.95 -5.21 -5.19
CA LYS A 136 24.23 -5.91 -5.30
C LYS A 136 24.22 -7.13 -4.37
N ARG A 137 23.95 -8.32 -4.92
CA ARG A 137 24.10 -9.59 -4.19
C ARG A 137 25.05 -10.52 -4.91
N LYS A 138 26.01 -11.09 -4.16
CA LYS A 138 26.76 -12.27 -4.60
C LYS A 138 25.87 -13.49 -4.36
N ILE A 139 25.23 -13.98 -5.42
CA ILE A 139 24.44 -15.21 -5.36
C ILE A 139 25.40 -16.35 -5.67
N GLU A 140 25.76 -17.14 -4.66
CA GLU A 140 26.46 -18.40 -4.85
C GLU A 140 25.42 -19.51 -5.03
N TYR A 141 25.39 -20.12 -6.20
CA TYR A 141 24.53 -21.27 -6.47
C TYR A 141 25.16 -22.51 -5.83
N VAL A 142 24.55 -22.97 -4.74
CA VAL A 142 24.87 -24.29 -4.19
C VAL A 142 24.10 -25.33 -4.99
N HIS A 143 24.81 -26.14 -5.78
CA HIS A 143 24.24 -27.36 -6.36
C HIS A 143 24.05 -28.38 -5.22
N VAL A 144 22.81 -28.80 -5.01
CA VAL A 144 22.44 -29.90 -4.11
C VAL A 144 22.15 -31.14 -4.95
#